data_AF-A0A060W425-F1
#
_entry.id   AF-A0A060W425-F1
#
_cell.length_a   1.000
_cell.length_b   1.000
_cell.length_c   1.000
_cell.angle_alpha   90.00
_cell.angle_beta   90.00
_cell.angle_gamma   90.00
#
_symmetry.space_group_name_H-M   'P 1'
#
loop_
_entity.id
_entity.type
_entity.pdbx_description
1 polymer ?
#
loop_
_entity_poly.entity_id
_entity_poly.type
_entity_poly.pdbx_seq_one_letter_code
_entity_poly.pdbx_strand_id
1 'polypeptide(L)'
;MTELSAAEKEDCVIVVFIAETDQQYANSVADNLKRLFPVEIQSGLLEIISPSVHFYPDFSRLKESFGDPKERVRWRTKQNLDYCFLMMYAQSKGTYYVQLEDDIVARPNYFTTMKNFALQQPSEEWMILEFSQLGFIGKPRPMPK
;
A
#
# COMPACT_ATOMS: atom_id res chain seq x y z
N MET A 1 4.16 12.45 11.21
CA MET A 1 3.63 12.95 9.92
C MET A 1 3.79 14.47 9.80
N THR A 2 5.05 14.94 9.88
CA THR A 2 5.43 16.37 9.85
C THR A 2 5.81 16.86 8.46
N GLU A 3 5.99 15.95 7.50
CA GLU A 3 6.53 16.25 6.16
C GLU A 3 5.45 16.53 5.09
N LEU A 4 4.16 16.39 5.43
CA LEU A 4 3.05 16.75 4.54
C LEU A 4 2.48 18.11 4.96
N SER A 5 2.38 19.02 4.00
CA SER A 5 1.65 20.28 4.16
C SER A 5 0.14 20.05 4.32
N ALA A 6 -0.60 21.05 4.81
CA ALA A 6 -2.05 20.94 4.97
C ALA A 6 -2.77 20.61 3.65
N ALA A 7 -2.36 21.24 2.54
CA ALA A 7 -2.90 20.97 1.22
C ALA A 7 -2.60 19.54 0.74
N GLU A 8 -1.40 19.01 1.02
CA GLU A 8 -1.07 17.62 0.65
C GLU A 8 -1.86 16.61 1.48
N LYS A 9 -2.15 16.91 2.75
CA LYS A 9 -3.00 16.05 3.60
C LYS A 9 -4.45 15.98 3.11
N GLU A 10 -4.96 17.04 2.50
CA GLU A 10 -6.30 17.05 1.90
C GLU A 10 -6.35 16.32 0.54
N ASP A 11 -5.20 16.23 -0.15
CA ASP A 11 -5.07 15.66 -1.49
C ASP A 11 -4.56 14.21 -1.49
N CYS A 12 -4.43 13.58 -0.32
CA CYS A 12 -4.00 12.19 -0.21
C CYS A 12 -4.71 11.42 0.90
N VAL A 13 -4.69 10.09 0.75
CA VAL A 13 -5.11 9.15 1.78
C VAL A 13 -3.98 8.15 1.96
N ILE A 14 -3.60 7.92 3.21
CA ILE A 14 -2.61 6.94 3.63
C ILE A 14 -3.37 5.71 4.12
N VAL A 15 -3.15 4.58 3.47
CA VAL A 15 -3.75 3.31 3.86
C VAL A 15 -2.69 2.43 4.51
N VAL A 16 -2.87 2.10 5.78
CA VAL A 16 -2.05 1.12 6.50
C VAL A 16 -2.76 -0.23 6.46
N PHE A 17 -2.15 -1.18 5.75
CA PHE A 17 -2.65 -2.53 5.65
C PHE A 17 -1.96 -3.46 6.63
N ILE A 18 -2.71 -3.98 7.59
CA ILE A 18 -2.25 -5.00 8.51
C ILE A 18 -2.49 -6.35 7.84
N ALA A 19 -1.47 -6.85 7.14
CA ALA A 19 -1.53 -8.05 6.31
C ALA A 19 -1.56 -9.37 7.11
N GLU A 20 -2.35 -9.43 8.18
CA GLU A 20 -2.50 -10.58 9.07
C GLU A 20 -3.95 -11.05 9.12
N THR A 21 -4.15 -12.36 9.15
CA THR A 21 -5.48 -12.97 9.26
C THR A 21 -5.94 -13.19 10.70
N ASP A 22 -5.01 -13.16 11.65
CA ASP A 22 -5.36 -13.21 13.07
C ASP A 22 -6.00 -11.88 13.49
N GLN A 23 -7.31 -11.93 13.73
CA GLN A 23 -8.08 -10.76 14.12
C GLN A 23 -7.66 -10.18 15.47
N GLN A 24 -7.21 -11.01 16.42
CA GLN A 24 -6.78 -10.49 17.72
C GLN A 24 -5.50 -9.68 17.57
N TYR A 25 -4.54 -10.21 16.80
CA TYR A 25 -3.32 -9.50 16.48
C TYR A 25 -3.62 -8.22 15.68
N ALA A 26 -4.40 -8.32 14.61
CA ALA A 26 -4.73 -7.17 13.77
C ALA A 26 -5.44 -6.05 14.56
N ASN A 27 -6.39 -6.40 15.43
CA ASN A 27 -7.06 -5.44 16.31
C ASN A 27 -6.09 -4.79 17.29
N SER A 28 -5.15 -5.56 17.87
CA SER A 28 -4.15 -5.00 18.79
C SER A 28 -3.24 -3.96 18.11
N VAL A 29 -2.84 -4.22 16.86
CA VAL A 29 -2.03 -3.28 16.06
C VAL A 29 -2.86 -2.06 15.68
N ALA A 30 -4.11 -2.26 15.23
CA ALA A 30 -5.02 -1.17 14.90
C ALA A 30 -5.28 -0.25 16.09
N ASP A 31 -5.48 -0.80 17.28
CA ASP A 31 -5.71 -0.01 18.51
C ASP A 31 -4.44 0.70 18.98
N ASN A 32 -3.26 0.15 18.70
CA ASN A 32 -2.00 0.88 18.89
C ASN A 32 -1.93 2.10 17.96
N LEU A 33 -2.17 1.91 16.66
CA LEU A 33 -2.16 2.99 15.67
C LEU A 33 -3.21 4.07 15.96
N LYS A 34 -4.41 3.68 16.41
CA LYS A 34 -5.45 4.63 16.84
C LYS A 34 -5.02 5.52 17.99
N ARG A 35 -4.22 5.00 18.93
CA ARG A 35 -3.68 5.79 20.04
C ARG A 35 -2.54 6.71 19.61
N LEU A 36 -1.74 6.30 18.62
CA LEU A 36 -0.60 7.08 18.13
C LEU A 36 -1.02 8.17 17.14
N PHE A 37 -2.03 7.92 16.29
CA PHE A 37 -2.46 8.81 15.20
C PHE A 37 -3.97 9.11 15.23
N PRO A 38 -4.55 9.52 16.37
CA PRO A 38 -5.98 9.73 16.48
C PRO A 38 -6.48 10.85 15.56
N VAL A 39 -5.68 11.90 15.38
CA VAL A 39 -6.04 13.08 14.56
C VAL A 39 -6.10 12.72 13.08
N GLU A 40 -5.09 12.01 12.58
CA GLU A 40 -5.01 11.62 11.17
C GLU A 40 -6.07 10.58 10.79
N ILE A 41 -6.43 9.69 11.71
CA ILE A 41 -7.54 8.74 11.50
C ILE A 41 -8.87 9.48 11.50
N GLN A 42 -9.09 10.39 12.46
CA GLN A 42 -10.33 11.14 12.54
C GLN A 42 -10.52 12.07 11.32
N SER A 43 -9.44 12.63 10.77
CA SER A 43 -9.49 13.46 9.57
C SER A 43 -9.69 12.67 8.28
N GLY A 44 -9.63 11.33 8.32
CA GLY A 44 -9.67 10.48 7.13
C GLY A 44 -8.36 10.46 6.34
N LEU A 45 -7.28 11.06 6.86
CA LEU A 45 -5.96 11.00 6.23
C LEU A 45 -5.35 9.61 6.36
N LEU A 46 -5.57 8.93 7.49
CA LEU A 46 -5.05 7.60 7.77
C LEU A 46 -6.18 6.59 7.90
N GLU A 47 -6.21 5.60 7.00
CA GLU A 47 -7.13 4.48 7.06
C GLU A 47 -6.37 3.20 7.43
N ILE A 48 -6.92 2.42 8.35
CA ILE A 48 -6.33 1.15 8.78
C ILE A 48 -7.25 0.04 8.31
N ILE A 49 -6.71 -0.90 7.53
CA ILE A 49 -7.47 -2.03 7.01
C ILE A 49 -6.73 -3.34 7.29
N SER A 50 -7.50 -4.42 7.37
CA SER A 50 -7.00 -5.78 7.47
C SER A 50 -7.80 -6.70 6.55
N PRO A 51 -7.18 -7.76 6.01
CA PRO A 51 -7.84 -8.66 5.09
C PRO A 51 -8.76 -9.62 5.85
N SER A 52 -9.85 -10.05 5.21
CA SER A 52 -10.59 -11.22 5.69
C SER A 52 -9.80 -12.49 5.36
N VAL A 53 -9.84 -13.50 6.24
CA VAL A 53 -9.26 -14.82 5.95
C VAL A 53 -9.80 -15.44 4.66
N HIS A 54 -11.04 -15.11 4.29
CA HIS A 54 -11.68 -15.59 3.06
C HIS A 54 -11.15 -14.96 1.77
N PHE A 55 -10.37 -13.89 1.88
CA PHE A 55 -9.72 -13.29 0.71
C PHE A 55 -8.57 -14.16 0.18
N TYR A 56 -7.90 -14.90 1.06
CA TYR A 56 -6.77 -15.72 0.68
C TYR A 56 -7.22 -17.10 0.18
N PRO A 57 -6.60 -17.62 -0.89
CA PRO A 57 -6.83 -18.99 -1.33
C PRO A 57 -6.14 -19.99 -0.38
N ASP A 58 -6.46 -21.27 -0.57
CA ASP A 58 -5.77 -22.36 0.11
C ASP A 58 -4.31 -22.46 -0.35
N PHE A 59 -3.40 -21.94 0.48
CA PHE A 59 -1.96 -21.95 0.22
C PHE A 59 -1.32 -23.35 0.22
N SER A 60 -2.03 -24.39 0.69
CA SER A 60 -1.48 -25.75 0.68
C SER A 60 -1.36 -26.34 -0.73
N ARG A 61 -2.09 -25.77 -1.69
CA ARG A 61 -2.18 -26.24 -3.08
C ARG A 61 -1.29 -25.46 -4.06
N LEU A 62 -0.40 -24.61 -3.56
CA LEU A 62 0.49 -23.83 -4.42
C LEU A 62 1.45 -24.75 -5.17
N LYS A 63 1.59 -24.50 -6.48
CA LYS A 63 2.61 -25.17 -7.31
C LYS A 63 3.98 -24.61 -6.94
N GLU A 64 4.94 -25.50 -6.74
CA GLU A 64 6.33 -25.12 -6.62
C GLU A 64 6.81 -24.54 -7.96
N SER A 65 7.48 -23.40 -7.88
CA SER A 65 8.01 -22.68 -9.04
C SER A 65 9.45 -22.32 -8.78
N PHE A 66 10.30 -22.36 -9.81
CA PHE A 66 11.71 -21.94 -9.73
C PHE A 66 12.58 -22.68 -8.69
N GLY A 67 12.16 -23.89 -8.25
CA GLY A 67 12.88 -24.68 -7.25
C GLY A 67 12.85 -24.09 -5.84
N ASP A 68 11.97 -23.12 -5.57
CA ASP A 68 11.86 -22.48 -4.28
C ASP A 68 11.19 -23.39 -3.23
N PRO A 69 11.60 -23.33 -1.95
CA PRO A 69 10.89 -23.99 -0.86
C PRO A 69 9.42 -23.54 -0.79
N LYS A 70 8.51 -24.45 -0.40
CA LYS A 70 7.08 -24.17 -0.30
C LYS A 70 6.74 -22.93 0.54
N GLU A 71 7.48 -22.69 1.62
CA GLU A 71 7.29 -21.49 2.45
C GLU A 71 7.59 -20.20 1.69
N ARG A 72 8.66 -20.19 0.88
CA ARG A 72 9.04 -19.04 0.07
C ARG A 72 8.04 -18.78 -1.04
N VAL A 73 7.52 -19.85 -1.66
CA VAL A 73 6.43 -19.75 -2.64
C VAL A 73 5.17 -19.17 -1.97
N ARG A 74 4.77 -19.70 -0.81
CA ARG A 74 3.64 -19.19 -0.03
C ARG A 74 3.81 -17.72 0.33
N TRP A 75 4.98 -17.32 0.82
CA TRP A 75 5.27 -15.93 1.17
C TRP A 75 5.08 -14.99 -0.02
N ARG A 76 5.65 -15.33 -1.18
CA ARG A 76 5.52 -14.50 -2.39
C ARG A 76 4.10 -14.47 -2.94
N THR A 77 3.38 -15.58 -2.89
CA THR A 77 1.97 -15.62 -3.31
C THR A 77 1.12 -14.75 -2.38
N LYS A 78 1.32 -14.86 -1.06
CA LYS A 78 0.63 -14.01 -0.09
C LYS A 78 0.92 -12.54 -0.35
N GLN A 79 2.18 -12.16 -0.51
CA GLN A 79 2.57 -10.77 -0.79
C GLN A 79 1.91 -10.20 -2.06
N ASN A 80 1.81 -10.99 -3.14
CA ASN A 80 1.10 -10.54 -4.34
C ASN A 80 -0.40 -10.32 -4.08
N LEU A 81 -1.03 -11.19 -3.30
CA LEU A 81 -2.44 -11.04 -2.92
C LEU A 81 -2.64 -9.83 -2.01
N ASP A 82 -1.71 -9.58 -1.09
CA ASP A 82 -1.69 -8.40 -0.23
C ASP A 82 -1.68 -7.11 -1.05
N TYR A 83 -0.85 -7.04 -2.09
CA TYR A 83 -0.83 -5.92 -3.02
C TYR A 83 -2.12 -5.81 -3.84
N CYS A 84 -2.70 -6.93 -4.29
CA CYS A 84 -4.00 -6.92 -4.98
C CYS A 84 -5.12 -6.37 -4.08
N PHE A 85 -5.16 -6.78 -2.80
CA PHE A 85 -6.13 -6.29 -1.84
C PHE A 85 -6.05 -4.78 -1.65
N LEU A 86 -4.83 -4.27 -1.42
CA LEU A 86 -4.56 -2.84 -1.28
C LEU A 86 -4.99 -2.05 -2.52
N MET A 87 -4.61 -2.52 -3.72
CA MET A 87 -5.00 -1.86 -4.97
C MET A 87 -6.52 -1.84 -5.17
N MET A 88 -7.21 -2.95 -4.90
CA MET A 88 -8.67 -3.01 -4.98
C MET A 88 -9.33 -2.03 -4.01
N TYR A 89 -8.82 -1.94 -2.78
CA TYR A 89 -9.33 -1.00 -1.78
C TYR A 89 -9.10 0.46 -2.20
N ALA A 90 -7.92 0.77 -2.73
CA ALA A 90 -7.53 2.11 -3.11
C ALA A 90 -8.15 2.60 -4.44
N GLN A 91 -8.71 1.70 -5.26
CA GLN A 91 -9.22 2.04 -6.60
C GLN A 91 -10.22 3.19 -6.61
N SER A 92 -11.13 3.21 -5.65
CA SER A 92 -12.16 4.25 -5.57
C SER A 92 -11.71 5.53 -4.85
N LYS A 93 -10.47 5.57 -4.34
CA LYS A 93 -10.01 6.60 -3.39
C LYS A 93 -9.13 7.69 -4.01
N GLY A 94 -8.54 7.44 -5.17
CA GLY A 94 -7.65 8.43 -5.77
C GLY A 94 -7.30 8.13 -7.22
N THR A 95 -6.77 9.14 -7.89
CA THR A 95 -6.32 9.06 -9.28
C THR A 95 -5.04 8.22 -9.42
N TYR A 96 -4.18 8.27 -8.39
CA TYR A 96 -2.89 7.58 -8.36
C TYR A 96 -2.79 6.72 -7.11
N TYR A 97 -2.24 5.51 -7.27
CA TYR A 97 -1.95 4.59 -6.17
C TYR A 97 -0.46 4.43 -5.98
N VAL A 98 0.09 4.70 -4.79
CA VAL A 98 1.52 4.50 -4.48
C VAL A 98 1.69 3.33 -3.53
N GLN A 99 2.39 2.28 -3.96
CA GLN A 99 2.84 1.19 -3.07
C GLN A 99 4.12 1.59 -2.35
N LEU A 100 4.11 1.46 -1.02
CA LEU A 100 5.25 1.68 -0.15
C LEU A 100 5.45 0.44 0.75
N GLU A 101 6.71 0.15 1.09
CA GLU A 101 7.06 -0.81 2.15
C GLU A 101 7.13 -0.09 3.50
N ASP A 102 7.13 -0.84 4.60
CA ASP A 102 7.08 -0.30 5.97
C ASP A 102 8.44 0.21 6.48
N ASP A 103 9.54 -0.19 5.84
CA ASP A 103 10.92 0.13 6.21
C ASP A 103 11.52 1.33 5.45
N ILE A 104 10.67 2.14 4.82
CA ILE A 104 11.13 3.28 4.02
C ILE A 104 11.19 4.58 4.82
N VAL A 105 12.14 5.43 4.45
CA VAL A 105 12.22 6.81 4.97
C VAL A 105 11.98 7.78 3.82
N ALA A 106 10.89 8.54 3.91
CA ALA A 106 10.57 9.56 2.93
C ALA A 106 11.54 10.75 3.03
N ARG A 107 11.93 11.30 1.87
CA ARG A 107 12.64 12.58 1.80
C ARG A 107 11.64 13.74 1.90
N PRO A 108 12.07 14.93 2.38
CA PRO A 108 11.21 16.12 2.31
C PRO A 108 10.71 16.37 0.88
N ASN A 109 9.47 16.84 0.75
CA ASN A 109 8.79 17.11 -0.53
C ASN A 109 8.57 15.87 -1.44
N TYR A 110 8.67 14.64 -0.91
CA TYR A 110 8.46 13.44 -1.70
C TYR A 110 7.10 13.45 -2.43
N PHE A 111 6.03 13.86 -1.74
CA PHE A 111 4.67 13.86 -2.29
C PHE A 111 4.55 14.80 -3.50
N THR A 112 4.85 16.08 -3.31
CA THR A 112 4.84 17.07 -4.39
C THR A 112 5.73 16.65 -5.56
N THR A 113 6.92 16.07 -5.28
CA THR A 113 7.83 15.59 -6.33
C THR A 113 7.20 14.45 -7.14
N MET A 114 6.64 13.44 -6.48
CA MET A 114 5.97 12.31 -7.14
C MET A 114 4.75 12.77 -7.94
N LYS A 115 3.92 13.65 -7.37
CA LYS A 115 2.72 14.19 -8.02
C LYS A 115 3.09 14.97 -9.28
N ASN A 116 4.04 15.89 -9.19
CA ASN A 116 4.47 16.68 -10.35
C ASN A 116 5.07 15.80 -11.44
N PHE A 117 5.87 14.80 -11.07
CA PHE A 117 6.43 13.85 -12.04
C PHE A 117 5.33 13.05 -12.75
N ALA A 118 4.32 12.56 -12.02
CA ALA A 118 3.20 11.83 -12.58
C ALA A 118 2.34 12.70 -13.53
N LEU A 119 2.13 13.97 -13.20
CA LEU A 119 1.38 14.92 -14.03
C LEU A 119 2.14 15.35 -15.30
N GLN A 120 3.47 15.30 -15.28
CA GLN A 120 4.32 15.64 -16.43
C GLN A 120 4.44 14.48 -17.43
N GLN A 121 4.00 13.27 -17.09
CA GLN A 121 4.05 12.16 -18.03
C GLN A 121 3.07 12.41 -19.18
N PRO A 122 3.50 12.21 -20.44
CA PRO A 122 2.61 12.34 -21.59
C PRO A 122 1.39 11.43 -21.43
N SER A 123 0.27 11.78 -22.08
CA SER A 123 -1.01 11.07 -21.98
C SER A 123 -1.01 9.65 -22.55
N GLU A 124 0.14 9.03 -22.73
CA GLU A 124 0.26 7.62 -23.08
C GLU A 124 0.01 6.74 -21.85
N GLU A 125 -0.61 5.58 -22.09
CA GLU A 125 -1.05 4.60 -21.10
C GLU A 125 0.13 3.99 -20.34
N TRP A 126 0.69 4.72 -19.37
CA TRP A 126 1.72 4.18 -18.49
C TRP A 126 1.08 3.33 -17.38
N MET A 127 1.65 2.15 -17.12
CA MET A 127 1.12 1.21 -16.11
C MET A 127 1.71 1.45 -14.72
N ILE A 128 3.00 1.83 -14.65
CA ILE A 128 3.78 2.00 -13.43
C ILE A 128 4.83 3.09 -13.68
N LEU A 129 5.05 4.00 -12.72
CA LEU A 129 6.28 4.79 -12.64
C LEU A 129 7.11 4.26 -11.47
N GLU A 130 8.44 4.32 -11.49
CA GLU A 130 9.29 3.81 -10.41
C GLU A 130 10.14 4.93 -9.83
N PHE A 131 10.06 5.15 -8.51
CA PHE A 131 10.78 6.22 -7.81
C PHE A 131 11.92 5.72 -6.90
N SER A 132 12.17 4.41 -6.87
CA SER A 132 13.25 3.77 -6.11
C SER A 132 13.94 2.69 -6.97
N GLN A 133 15.26 2.53 -6.81
CA GLN A 133 16.04 1.48 -7.46
C GLN A 133 15.95 0.11 -6.73
N LEU A 134 15.31 0.07 -5.55
CA LEU A 134 15.13 -1.13 -4.73
C LEU A 134 13.68 -1.62 -4.82
N GLY A 135 13.48 -2.77 -5.48
CA GLY A 135 12.25 -3.58 -5.36
C GLY A 135 10.95 -2.91 -5.84
N PHE A 136 9.83 -3.27 -5.20
CA PHE A 136 8.46 -2.83 -5.54
C PHE A 136 8.07 -1.49 -4.89
N ILE A 137 9.03 -0.71 -4.42
CA ILE A 137 8.81 0.52 -3.64
C ILE A 137 8.63 1.73 -4.56
N GLY A 138 7.64 2.56 -4.27
CA GLY A 138 7.44 3.84 -4.95
C GLY A 138 6.95 3.64 -6.39
N LYS A 139 5.99 2.72 -6.57
CA LYS A 139 5.43 2.39 -7.88
C LYS A 139 4.05 2.99 -8.11
N PRO A 140 3.89 4.28 -8.48
CA PRO A 140 2.57 4.79 -8.76
C PRO A 140 1.96 4.12 -9.98
N ARG A 141 0.68 3.78 -9.87
CA ARG A 141 -0.15 3.32 -10.99
C ARG A 141 -1.33 4.27 -11.20
N PRO A 142 -1.74 4.51 -12.45
CA PRO A 142 -3.04 5.11 -12.71
C PRO A 142 -4.12 4.09 -12.34
N MET A 143 -5.14 4.52 -11.60
CA MET A 143 -6.27 3.62 -11.31
C MET A 143 -7.20 3.55 -12.52
N PRO A 144 -7.58 2.35 -12.99
CA PRO A 144 -8.58 2.21 -14.03
C PRO A 144 -9.92 2.75 -13.52
N LYS A 145 -10.58 3.55 -14.36
CA LYS A 145 -11.93 4.09 -14.11
C LYS A 145 -12.97 2.98 -14.02
#